data_AF-A0A1X7SN15-F1
#
_entry.id   AF-A0A1X7SN15-F1
#
_cell.length_a   1.000
_cell.length_b   1.000
_cell.length_c   1.000
_cell.angle_alpha   90.00
_cell.angle_beta   90.00
_cell.angle_gamma   90.00
#
_symmetry.space_group_name_H-M   'P 1'
#
loop_
_entity.id
_entity.type
_entity.pdbx_description
1 polymer ?
#
loop_
_entity_poly.entity_id
_entity_poly.type
_entity_poly.pdbx_seq_one_letter_code
_entity_poly.pdbx_strand_id
1 'polypeptide(L)'
;MQEVISATETTKTFLNRQHSDSVFTSFYDSVVKDAQTFTNEPTVPRKQGQLYASPSVYYRKQYFEVLDLLVAEISRRFDQPVFIIMQEIKTLLLKSCAAQPVKPSTALQAMY
;
A
#
# COMPACT_ATOMS: atom_id res chain seq x y z
N MET A 1 4.48 10.55 14.67
CA MET A 1 3.84 11.07 13.43
C MET A 1 4.80 11.09 12.24
N GLN A 2 5.99 11.70 12.36
CA GLN A 2 6.99 11.66 11.27
C GLN A 2 7.43 10.23 10.94
N GLU A 3 7.67 9.41 11.97
CA GLU A 3 7.99 7.98 11.83
C GLU A 3 6.89 7.21 11.11
N VAL A 4 5.63 7.51 11.40
CA VAL A 4 4.48 6.85 10.76
C VAL A 4 4.42 7.21 9.27
N ILE A 5 4.60 8.49 8.92
CA ILE A 5 4.66 8.93 7.51
C ILE A 5 5.84 8.26 6.79
N SER A 6 7.00 8.22 7.43
CA SER A 6 8.20 7.58 6.87
C SER A 6 8.00 6.07 6.66
N ALA A 7 7.40 5.38 7.63
CA ALA A 7 7.09 3.95 7.53
C ALA A 7 6.07 3.68 6.42
N THR A 8 5.07 4.55 6.27
CA THR A 8 4.08 4.50 5.19
C THR A 8 4.71 4.61 3.81
N GLU A 9 5.56 5.63 3.58
CA GLU A 9 6.23 5.81 2.29
C GLU A 9 7.22 4.66 1.99
N THR A 10 7.90 4.15 3.03
CA THR A 10 8.75 2.96 2.90
C THR A 10 7.93 1.75 2.48
N THR A 11 6.75 1.56 3.08
CA THR A 11 5.84 0.44 2.77
C THR A 11 5.31 0.54 1.34
N LYS A 12 4.85 1.72 0.91
CA LYS A 12 4.44 1.96 -0.48
C LYS A 12 5.57 1.68 -1.46
N THR A 13 6.77 2.16 -1.17
CA THR A 13 7.95 1.93 -2.01
C THR A 13 8.27 0.45 -2.11
N PHE A 14 8.19 -0.29 -1.00
CA PHE A 14 8.37 -1.74 -1.01
C PHE A 14 7.32 -2.43 -1.88
N LEU A 15 6.03 -2.15 -1.70
CA LEU A 15 4.94 -2.74 -2.48
C LEU A 15 5.08 -2.45 -3.98
N ASN A 16 5.44 -1.22 -4.35
CA ASN A 16 5.70 -0.85 -5.74
C ASN A 16 6.88 -1.63 -6.34
N ARG A 17 7.91 -1.94 -5.56
CA ARG A 17 9.01 -2.80 -6.01
C ARG A 17 8.57 -4.26 -6.19
N GLN A 18 7.60 -4.71 -5.41
CA GLN A 18 7.00 -6.03 -5.57
C GLN A 18 6.14 -6.12 -6.84
N HIS A 19 5.65 -4.99 -7.37
CA HIS A 19 4.87 -4.90 -8.59
C HIS A 19 5.76 -5.04 -9.86
N SER A 20 6.47 -6.17 -9.96
CA SER A 20 7.33 -6.55 -11.08
C SER A 20 7.11 -8.01 -11.45
N ASP A 21 7.20 -8.29 -12.75
CA ASP A 21 7.10 -9.66 -13.27
C ASP A 21 8.20 -10.56 -12.72
N SER A 22 9.42 -10.07 -12.59
CA SER A 22 10.53 -10.86 -12.05
C SER A 22 10.30 -11.28 -10.60
N VAL A 23 9.69 -10.40 -9.80
CA VAL A 23 9.38 -10.65 -8.39
C VAL A 23 8.22 -11.62 -8.28
N PHE A 24 7.17 -11.43 -9.09
CA PHE A 24 6.06 -12.37 -9.17
C PHE A 24 6.54 -13.77 -9.56
N THR A 25 7.32 -13.91 -10.63
CA THR A 25 7.82 -15.21 -11.10
C THR A 25 8.62 -15.90 -10.00
N SER A 26 9.56 -15.19 -9.38
CA SER A 26 10.38 -15.74 -8.28
C SER A 26 9.53 -16.21 -7.10
N PHE A 27 8.52 -15.41 -6.72
CA PHE A 27 7.59 -15.74 -5.65
C PHE A 27 6.72 -16.96 -6.00
N TYR A 28 6.11 -16.96 -7.19
CA TYR A 28 5.25 -18.02 -7.67
C TYR A 28 5.99 -19.35 -7.76
N ASP A 29 7.18 -19.36 -8.35
CA ASP A 29 7.99 -20.56 -8.50
C ASP A 29 8.42 -21.12 -7.14
N SER A 30 8.78 -20.25 -6.19
CA SER A 30 9.09 -20.67 -4.81
C SER A 30 7.88 -21.32 -4.15
N VAL A 31 6.70 -20.70 -4.22
CA VAL A 31 5.47 -21.23 -3.62
C VAL A 31 5.09 -22.56 -4.25
N VAL A 32 5.17 -22.69 -5.57
CA VAL A 32 4.87 -23.94 -6.28
C VAL A 32 5.85 -25.03 -5.86
N LYS A 33 7.16 -24.72 -5.82
CA LYS A 33 8.20 -25.66 -5.41
C LYS A 33 7.99 -26.15 -3.97
N ASP A 34 7.66 -25.25 -3.05
CA ASP A 34 7.44 -25.59 -1.65
C ASP A 34 6.15 -26.41 -1.45
N ALA A 35 5.13 -26.14 -2.28
CA ALA A 35 3.85 -26.83 -2.23
C ALA A 35 3.83 -28.18 -2.96
N GLN A 36 4.80 -28.48 -3.83
CA GLN A 36 4.89 -29.74 -4.59
C GLN A 36 4.87 -30.99 -3.70
N THR A 37 5.39 -30.90 -2.48
CA THR A 37 5.39 -32.03 -1.53
C THR A 37 4.07 -32.20 -0.77
N PHE A 38 3.19 -31.20 -0.80
CA PHE A 38 1.99 -31.16 0.05
C PHE A 38 0.68 -31.12 -0.74
N THR A 39 0.70 -30.66 -2.00
CA THR A 39 -0.51 -30.42 -2.79
C THR A 39 -0.29 -30.71 -4.27
N ASN A 40 -1.40 -30.87 -5.00
CA ASN A 40 -1.41 -31.02 -6.46
C ASN A 40 -0.98 -29.72 -7.18
N GLU A 41 -0.77 -29.82 -8.49
CA GLU A 41 -0.46 -28.66 -9.33
C GLU A 41 -1.48 -27.52 -9.20
N PRO A 42 -1.04 -26.25 -9.35
CA PRO A 42 -1.93 -25.10 -9.28
C PRO A 42 -3.07 -25.19 -10.29
N THR A 43 -4.30 -24.85 -9.87
CA THR A 43 -5.47 -24.83 -10.74
C THR A 43 -6.20 -23.50 -10.66
N VAL A 44 -6.87 -23.11 -11.73
CA VAL A 44 -7.69 -21.88 -11.76
C VAL A 44 -9.08 -22.17 -11.15
N PRO A 45 -9.65 -21.28 -10.32
CA PRO A 45 -10.99 -21.46 -9.78
C PRO A 45 -12.07 -21.63 -10.86
N ARG A 46 -12.88 -22.69 -10.75
CA ARG A 46 -13.91 -23.07 -11.74
C ARG A 46 -15.00 -22.02 -12.01
N LYS A 47 -15.15 -21.01 -11.14
CA LYS A 47 -16.22 -20.01 -11.22
C LYS A 47 -15.91 -18.84 -12.15
N GLN A 48 -14.68 -18.73 -12.66
CA GLN A 48 -14.33 -17.65 -13.58
C GLN A 48 -14.55 -18.14 -15.01
N GLY A 49 -15.60 -17.67 -15.68
CA GLY A 49 -15.90 -17.98 -17.09
C GLY A 49 -14.87 -17.43 -18.09
N GLN A 50 -13.68 -17.07 -17.62
CA GLN A 50 -12.59 -16.53 -18.40
C GLN A 50 -11.52 -17.62 -18.51
N LEU A 51 -11.23 -18.05 -19.75
CA LEU A 51 -10.10 -18.95 -19.99
C LEU A 51 -8.79 -18.18 -19.76
N TYR A 52 -8.00 -18.65 -18.81
CA TYR A 52 -6.62 -18.21 -18.64
C TYR A 52 -5.68 -19.20 -19.34
N ALA A 53 -4.64 -18.67 -19.99
CA ALA A 53 -3.66 -19.50 -20.68
C ALA A 53 -2.92 -20.47 -19.73
N SER A 54 -2.76 -20.09 -18.46
CA SER A 54 -2.23 -20.95 -17.40
C SER A 54 -2.67 -20.46 -16.01
N PRO A 55 -2.57 -21.32 -14.97
CA PRO A 55 -2.74 -20.90 -13.58
C PRO A 55 -1.83 -19.72 -13.19
N SER A 56 -0.60 -19.70 -13.68
CA SER A 56 0.35 -18.59 -13.43
C SER A 56 -0.19 -17.24 -13.91
N VAL A 57 -0.80 -17.19 -15.11
CA VAL A 57 -1.41 -15.94 -15.64
C VAL A 57 -2.56 -15.47 -14.75
N TYR A 58 -3.38 -16.39 -14.26
CA TYR A 58 -4.46 -16.07 -13.33
C TYR A 58 -3.93 -15.47 -12.02
N TYR A 59 -2.98 -16.16 -11.38
CA TYR A 59 -2.43 -15.73 -10.11
C TYR A 59 -1.56 -14.48 -10.23
N ARG A 60 -0.92 -14.24 -11.38
CA ARG A 60 -0.22 -12.97 -11.67
C ARG A 60 -1.16 -11.79 -11.63
N LYS A 61 -2.32 -11.90 -12.27
CA LYS A 61 -3.34 -10.85 -12.25
C LYS A 61 -3.79 -10.55 -10.81
N GLN A 62 -4.09 -11.60 -10.04
CA GLN A 62 -4.51 -11.46 -8.64
C GLN A 62 -3.41 -10.84 -7.76
N TYR A 63 -2.16 -11.25 -7.97
CA TYR A 63 -1.00 -10.73 -7.24
C TYR A 63 -0.86 -9.21 -7.40
N PHE A 64 -0.89 -8.71 -8.64
CA PHE A 64 -0.79 -7.28 -8.90
C PHE A 64 -2.01 -6.50 -8.43
N GLU A 65 -3.22 -7.05 -8.64
CA GLU A 65 -4.46 -6.43 -8.16
C GLU A 65 -4.44 -6.21 -6.65
N VAL A 66 -3.95 -7.19 -5.88
CA VAL A 66 -3.80 -7.04 -4.42
C VAL A 66 -2.77 -5.97 -4.05
N LEU A 67 -1.62 -5.92 -4.74
CA LEU A 67 -0.61 -4.89 -4.48
C LEU A 67 -1.16 -3.48 -4.74
N ASP A 68 -1.88 -3.30 -5.85
CA ASP A 68 -2.50 -2.02 -6.21
C ASP A 68 -3.54 -1.61 -5.17
N LEU A 69 -4.40 -2.53 -4.73
CA LEU A 69 -5.39 -2.27 -3.69
C LEU A 69 -4.74 -1.86 -2.37
N LEU A 70 -3.63 -2.51 -1.99
CA LEU A 70 -2.90 -2.16 -0.77
C LEU A 70 -2.29 -0.76 -0.85
N VAL A 71 -1.64 -0.41 -1.95
CA VAL A 71 -1.05 0.93 -2.16
C VAL A 71 -2.15 2.00 -2.18
N ALA A 72 -3.27 1.73 -2.84
CA ALA A 72 -4.42 2.63 -2.90
C ALA A 72 -5.03 2.87 -1.51
N GLU A 73 -5.24 1.80 -0.72
CA GLU A 73 -5.83 1.93 0.62
C GLU A 73 -4.88 2.65 1.59
N ILE A 74 -3.57 2.38 1.50
CA ILE A 74 -2.57 3.13 2.28
C ILE A 74 -2.64 4.61 1.92
N SER A 75 -2.63 4.96 0.63
CA SER A 75 -2.69 6.37 0.20
C SER A 75 -3.98 7.03 0.68
N ARG A 76 -5.13 6.38 0.47
CA ARG A 76 -6.44 6.84 0.92
C ARG A 76 -6.52 7.08 2.42
N ARG A 77 -5.85 6.25 3.24
CA ARG A 77 -5.82 6.40 4.70
C ARG A 77 -5.03 7.62 5.15
N PHE A 78 -3.92 7.93 4.47
CA PHE A 78 -3.04 9.04 4.85
C PHE A 78 -3.41 10.37 4.20
N ASP A 79 -4.19 10.37 3.11
CA ASP A 79 -4.74 11.56 2.47
C ASP A 79 -6.03 12.08 3.14
N GLN A 80 -6.41 11.53 4.29
CA GLN A 80 -7.61 11.98 5.01
C GLN A 80 -7.41 13.37 5.63
N PRO A 81 -8.42 14.26 5.59
CA PRO A 81 -8.34 15.59 6.19
C PRO A 81 -7.91 15.59 7.66
N VAL A 82 -8.29 14.55 8.42
CA VAL A 82 -7.91 14.40 9.83
C VAL A 82 -6.40 14.35 10.03
N PHE A 83 -5.65 13.79 9.08
CA PHE A 83 -4.20 13.67 9.16
C PHE A 83 -3.51 15.02 8.91
N ILE A 84 -4.09 15.84 8.02
CA ILE A 84 -3.67 17.23 7.78
C ILE A 84 -3.84 18.05 9.06
N ILE A 85 -5.00 17.93 9.72
CA ILE A 85 -5.26 18.61 11.00
C ILE A 85 -4.23 18.21 12.06
N MET A 86 -3.93 16.91 12.19
CA MET A 86 -2.93 16.44 13.15
C MET A 86 -1.52 17.00 12.87
N GLN A 87 -1.10 17.09 11.60
CA GLN A 87 0.16 17.73 11.25
C GLN A 87 0.18 19.23 11.56
N GLU A 88 -0.94 19.92 11.32
CA GLU A 88 -1.08 21.34 11.64
C GLU A 88 -0.95 21.56 13.15
N ILE A 89 -1.68 20.79 13.97
CA ILE A 89 -1.60 20.86 15.44
C ILE A 89 -0.16 20.66 15.91
N LYS A 90 0.54 19.63 15.40
CA LYS A 90 1.95 19.38 15.72
C LYS A 90 2.81 20.61 15.37
N THR A 91 2.59 21.20 14.20
CA THR A 91 3.35 22.37 13.73
C THR A 91 3.11 23.59 14.61
N LEU A 92 1.86 23.86 14.98
CA LEU A 92 1.48 24.96 15.88
C LEU A 92 2.11 24.78 17.26
N LEU A 93 2.10 23.57 17.81
CA LEU A 93 2.73 23.26 19.10
C LEU A 93 4.26 23.49 19.05
N LEU A 94 4.94 22.99 18.01
CA LEU A 94 6.38 23.17 17.85
C LEU A 94 6.77 24.65 17.71
N LYS A 95 6.02 25.42 16.92
CA LYS A 95 6.25 26.87 16.75
C LYS A 95 6.03 27.64 18.04
N SER A 96 4.98 27.28 18.80
CA SER A 96 4.70 27.86 20.12
C SER A 96 5.87 27.64 21.09
N CYS A 97 6.40 26.42 21.16
CA CYS A 97 7.55 26.10 22.02
C CYS A 97 8.84 26.83 21.58
N ALA A 98 8.96 27.20 20.30
CA ALA A 98 10.09 27.94 19.76
C ALA A 98 9.93 29.48 19.86
N ALA A 99 8.92 29.97 20.59
CA ALA A 99 8.57 31.40 20.70
C ALA A 99 8.33 32.10 19.35
N GLN A 100 7.92 31.35 18.32
CA GLN A 100 7.56 31.89 17.02
C GLN A 100 6.09 32.30 17.01
N PRO A 101 5.73 33.41 16.33
CA PRO A 101 4.34 33.80 16.18
C PRO A 101 3.54 32.72 15.45
N VAL A 102 2.43 32.30 16.06
CA VAL A 102 1.62 31.18 15.58
C VAL A 102 0.37 31.72 14.88
N LYS A 103 0.12 31.24 13.66
CA LYS A 103 -1.14 31.47 12.93
C LYS A 103 -1.60 30.14 12.34
N PRO A 104 -2.90 29.79 12.41
CA PRO A 104 -3.41 28.59 11.78
C PRO A 104 -3.29 28.68 10.26
N SER A 105 -2.98 27.56 9.60
CA SER A 105 -2.92 27.50 8.14
C SER A 105 -4.27 27.73 7.47
N THR A 106 -4.25 28.13 6.20
CA THR A 106 -5.44 28.34 5.37
C THR A 106 -6.30 27.08 5.29
N ALA A 107 -5.69 25.90 5.36
CA ALA A 107 -6.39 24.62 5.37
C ALA A 107 -7.22 24.41 6.65
N LEU A 108 -6.68 24.79 7.82
CA LEU A 108 -7.42 24.73 9.09
C LEU A 108 -8.52 25.82 9.13
N GLN A 109 -8.22 27.00 8.59
CA GLN A 109 -9.18 28.09 8.51
C GLN A 109 -10.37 27.77 7.59
N ALA A 110 -10.14 27.05 6.48
CA ALA A 110 -11.19 26.66 5.54
C ALA A 110 -12.07 25.49 6.02
N MET A 111 -11.77 24.90 7.18
CA MET A 111 -12.60 23.86 7.82
C MET A 111 -13.66 24.44 8.76
N TYR A 112 -13.65 25.75 8.99
CA TYR A 112 -14.62 26.52 9.78
C TYR A 112 -15.32 27.56 8.91
#